data_AF-A0A3C0C2B8-F1
#
_entry.id   AF-A0A3C0C2B8-F1
#
_cell.length_a   1.000
_cell.length_b   1.000
_cell.length_c   1.000
_cell.angle_alpha   90.00
_cell.angle_beta   90.00
_cell.angle_gamma   90.00
#
_symmetry.space_group_name_H-M   'P 1'
#
loop_
_entity.id
_entity.type
_entity.pdbx_description
1 polymer ?
#
loop_
_entity_poly.entity_id
_entity_poly.type
_entity_poly.pdbx_seq_one_letter_code
_entity_poly.pdbx_strand_id
1 'polypeptide(L)'
;MISEKMLELGKKRSQIREIFEYGRKRAGEIGADKVFDFSIGNPNVPAPAFIRETITDLVNNEDPVKIHGYTSAQGDFGVRKIL
;
A
#
# COMPACT_ATOMS: atom_id res chain seq x y z
N MET A 1 -18.99 -21.67 -14.03
CA MET A 1 -17.83 -22.46 -13.59
C MET A 1 -16.70 -21.48 -13.26
N ILE A 2 -16.01 -21.63 -12.13
CA ILE A 2 -14.93 -20.72 -11.72
C ILE A 2 -13.63 -21.17 -12.39
N SER A 3 -12.77 -20.22 -12.79
CA SER A 3 -11.44 -20.56 -13.31
C SER A 3 -10.61 -21.28 -12.24
N GLU A 4 -10.20 -22.51 -12.51
CA GLU A 4 -9.42 -23.33 -11.57
C GLU A 4 -8.09 -22.67 -11.19
N LYS A 5 -7.40 -22.07 -12.18
CA LYS A 5 -6.17 -21.31 -11.95
C LYS A 5 -6.37 -20.13 -11.00
N MET A 6 -7.47 -19.39 -11.14
CA MET A 6 -7.78 -18.27 -10.24
C MET A 6 -8.12 -18.77 -8.83
N LEU A 7 -8.83 -19.89 -8.74
CA LEU A 7 -9.15 -20.53 -7.46
C LEU A 7 -7.89 -20.98 -6.72
N GLU A 8 -6.92 -21.56 -7.43
CA GLU A 8 -5.63 -21.98 -6.88
C GLU A 8 -4.84 -20.77 -6.36
N LEU A 9 -4.70 -19.72 -7.18
CA LEU A 9 -3.98 -18.50 -6.81
C LEU A 9 -4.62 -17.78 -5.61
N GLY A 10 -5.94 -17.76 -5.52
CA GLY A 10 -6.67 -17.15 -4.40
C GLY A 10 -6.65 -17.97 -3.11
N LYS A 11 -6.56 -19.31 -3.21
CA LYS A 11 -6.48 -20.21 -2.04
C LYS A 11 -5.07 -20.33 -1.46
N LYS A 12 -4.03 -20.12 -2.27
CA LYS A 12 -2.64 -20.24 -1.83
C LYS A 12 -2.30 -19.14 -0.83
N ARG A 13 -2.05 -19.53 0.42
CA ARG A 13 -1.63 -18.59 1.48
C ARG A 13 -0.20 -18.13 1.27
N SER A 14 0.08 -16.89 1.66
CA SER A 14 1.43 -16.33 1.68
C SER A 14 2.12 -16.70 3.00
N GLN A 15 3.24 -17.40 2.91
CA GLN A 15 4.05 -17.77 4.08
C GLN A 15 4.55 -16.54 4.84
N ILE A 16 4.93 -15.45 4.14
CA ILE A 16 5.32 -14.18 4.76
C ILE A 16 4.17 -13.63 5.62
N ARG A 17 2.93 -13.67 5.12
CA ARG A 17 1.76 -13.20 5.88
C ARG A 17 1.46 -14.08 7.08
N GLU A 18 1.63 -15.40 6.96
CA GLU A 18 1.44 -16.32 8.10
C GLU A 18 2.44 -16.06 9.22
N ILE A 19 3.72 -15.82 8.89
CA ILE A 19 4.76 -15.48 9.87
C ILE A 19 4.49 -14.11 10.50
N PHE A 20 4.10 -13.11 9.70
CA PHE A 20 3.72 -11.78 10.20
C PHE A 20 2.57 -11.87 11.22
N GLU A 21 1.49 -12.60 10.91
CA GLU A 21 0.37 -12.78 11.84
C GLU A 21 0.76 -13.57 13.10
N TYR A 22 1.63 -14.58 12.96
CA TYR A 22 2.21 -15.27 14.11
C TYR A 22 3.01 -14.31 14.99
N GLY A 23 3.84 -13.46 14.40
CA GLY A 23 4.61 -12.41 15.10
C GLY A 23 3.69 -11.45 15.86
N ARG A 24 2.60 -10.99 15.24
CA ARG A 24 1.60 -10.15 15.91
C ARG A 24 0.92 -10.85 17.08
N LYS A 25 0.54 -12.13 16.93
CA LYS A 25 -0.03 -12.92 18.02
C LYS A 25 0.96 -13.02 19.19
N ARG A 26 2.22 -13.35 18.91
CA ARG A 26 3.27 -13.41 19.93
C ARG A 26 3.51 -12.06 20.60
N ALA A 27 3.52 -10.96 19.86
CA ALA A 27 3.69 -9.62 20.42
C ALA A 27 2.57 -9.28 21.42
N GLY A 28 1.34 -9.73 21.19
CA GLY A 28 0.23 -9.60 22.14
C GLY A 28 0.39 -10.45 23.42
N GLU A 29 1.09 -11.58 23.34
CA GLU A 29 1.32 -12.50 24.46
C GLU A 29 2.54 -12.13 25.30
N ILE A 30 3.63 -11.67 24.68
CA ILE A 30 4.93 -11.46 25.35
C ILE A 30 5.47 -10.02 25.30
N GLY A 31 4.81 -9.13 24.56
CA GLY A 31 5.28 -7.76 24.27
C GLY A 31 5.96 -7.67 22.90
N ALA A 32 5.71 -6.57 22.19
CA ALA A 32 6.26 -6.33 20.85
C ALA A 32 7.79 -6.15 20.85
N ASP A 33 8.34 -5.62 21.94
CA ASP A 33 9.78 -5.45 22.19
C ASP A 33 10.55 -6.77 22.26
N LYS A 34 9.84 -7.91 22.45
CA LYS A 34 10.42 -9.25 22.53
C LYS A 34 10.22 -10.08 21.25
N VAL A 35 9.67 -9.48 20.21
CA VAL A 35 9.42 -10.15 18.92
C VAL A 35 10.24 -9.48 17.83
N PHE A 36 11.24 -10.20 17.32
CA PHE A 36 12.11 -9.73 16.24
C PHE A 36 11.55 -10.16 14.89
N ASP A 37 10.56 -9.42 14.39
CA ASP A 37 9.88 -9.74 13.13
C ASP A 37 10.61 -9.10 11.92
N PHE A 38 11.25 -9.95 11.11
CA PHE A 38 11.90 -9.58 9.84
C PHE A 38 11.15 -10.13 8.62
N SER A 39 9.86 -10.47 8.77
CA SER A 39 9.10 -11.16 7.72
C SER A 39 8.58 -10.24 6.62
N ILE A 40 7.79 -9.21 6.97
CA ILE A 40 7.11 -8.34 5.99
C ILE A 40 7.92 -7.07 5.70
N GLY A 41 8.24 -6.85 4.43
CA GLY A 41 9.02 -5.70 3.96
C GLY A 41 8.19 -4.46 3.65
N ASN A 42 7.26 -4.07 4.53
CA ASN A 42 6.52 -2.81 4.34
C ASN A 42 7.44 -1.61 4.60
N PRO A 43 7.38 -0.53 3.79
CA PRO A 43 8.09 0.71 4.09
C PRO A 43 7.74 1.23 5.48
N ASN A 44 8.74 1.63 6.27
CA ASN A 44 8.57 2.09 7.65
C ASN A 44 9.08 3.52 7.90
N VAL A 45 9.71 4.14 6.91
CA VAL A 45 10.12 5.55 6.97
C VAL A 45 8.95 6.41 6.49
N PRO A 46 8.53 7.45 7.24
CA PRO A 46 7.45 8.32 6.82
C PRO A 46 7.81 9.06 5.53
N ALA A 47 6.79 9.33 4.71
CA ALA A 47 6.96 10.18 3.54
C ALA A 47 7.40 11.59 3.96
N PRO A 48 8.20 12.29 3.12
CA PRO A 48 8.54 13.69 3.35
C PRO A 48 7.29 14.59 3.50
N ALA A 49 7.39 15.65 4.30
CA ALA A 49 6.26 16.53 4.65
C ALA A 49 5.51 17.09 3.41
N PHE A 50 6.25 17.44 2.36
CA PHE A 50 5.70 18.01 1.13
C PHE A 50 4.65 17.11 0.48
N ILE A 51 4.73 15.77 0.64
CA ILE A 51 3.73 14.86 0.07
C ILE A 51 2.35 15.14 0.67
N ARG A 52 2.27 15.32 1.99
CA ARG A 52 1.01 15.63 2.67
C ARG A 52 0.52 17.02 2.27
N GLU A 53 1.43 18.00 2.26
CA GLU A 53 1.12 19.39 1.92
C GLU A 53 0.55 19.50 0.51
N THR A 54 1.17 18.86 -0.48
CA THR A 54 0.68 18.84 -1.87
C THR A 54 -0.67 18.15 -1.99
N ILE A 55 -0.90 17.02 -1.31
CA ILE A 55 -2.22 16.36 -1.33
C ILE A 55 -3.30 17.30 -0.78
N THR A 56 -3.02 17.96 0.35
CA THR A 56 -3.96 18.91 0.97
C THR A 56 -4.22 20.13 0.08
N ASP A 57 -3.18 20.67 -0.55
CA ASP A 57 -3.29 21.80 -1.47
C ASP A 57 -4.16 21.46 -2.68
N LEU A 58 -3.87 20.33 -3.36
CA LEU A 58 -4.66 19.87 -4.51
C LEU A 58 -6.13 19.65 -4.16
N VAL A 59 -6.43 19.06 -3.00
CA VAL A 59 -7.81 18.80 -2.56
C VAL A 59 -8.57 20.10 -2.26
N ASN A 60 -7.90 21.11 -1.71
CA ASN A 60 -8.56 22.35 -1.29
C ASN A 60 -8.64 23.41 -2.39
N ASN A 61 -7.70 23.42 -3.34
CA ASN A 61 -7.48 24.56 -4.23
C ASN A 61 -7.63 24.26 -5.73
N GLU A 62 -7.63 23.00 -6.17
CA GLU A 62 -7.85 22.64 -7.58
C GLU A 62 -9.33 22.37 -7.91
N ASP A 63 -9.67 22.39 -9.19
CA ASP A 63 -11.00 22.02 -9.67
C ASP A 63 -11.30 20.54 -9.33
N PRO A 64 -12.36 20.24 -8.54
CA PRO A 64 -12.70 18.88 -8.12
C PRO A 64 -12.96 17.94 -9.30
N VAL A 65 -13.50 18.44 -10.42
CA VAL A 65 -13.75 17.63 -11.62
C VAL A 65 -12.45 17.26 -12.32
N LYS A 66 -11.48 18.18 -12.32
CA LYS A 66 -10.15 17.95 -12.90
C LYS A 66 -9.33 16.96 -12.08
N ILE A 67 -9.30 17.09 -10.74
CA ILE A 67 -8.46 16.22 -9.88
C ILE A 67 -8.99 14.78 -9.76
N HIS A 68 -10.30 14.59 -9.84
CA HIS A 68 -10.95 13.27 -9.70
C HIS A 68 -11.39 12.68 -11.05
N GLY A 69 -11.23 13.44 -12.14
CA GLY A 69 -11.52 13.02 -13.49
C GLY A 69 -10.52 12.01 -14.03
N TYR A 70 -10.89 11.35 -15.12
CA TYR A 70 -10.01 10.41 -15.79
C TYR A 70 -8.81 11.11 -16.42
N THR A 71 -7.62 10.53 -16.24
CA THR A 71 -6.48 10.77 -17.11
C THR A 71 -6.55 9.88 -18.35
N SER A 72 -5.65 10.09 -19.32
CA SER A 72 -5.46 9.11 -20.40
C SER A 72 -5.01 7.74 -19.87
N ALA A 73 -5.16 6.68 -20.65
CA ALA A 73 -4.81 5.30 -20.25
C ALA A 73 -3.34 5.16 -19.82
N GLN A 74 -2.45 5.94 -20.44
CA GLN A 74 -1.03 6.02 -20.12
C GLN A 74 -0.72 6.94 -18.92
N GLY A 75 -1.72 7.61 -18.34
CA GLY A 75 -1.57 8.59 -17.27
C GLY A 75 -1.44 10.04 -17.75
N ASP A 76 -1.39 10.97 -16.80
CA ASP A 76 -1.23 12.40 -17.07
C ASP A 76 0.09 12.69 -17.84
N PHE A 77 0.03 13.55 -18.86
CA PHE A 77 1.21 13.86 -19.69
C PHE A 77 2.28 14.64 -18.91
N GLY A 78 1.88 15.58 -18.05
CA GLY A 78 2.78 16.36 -17.21
C GLY A 78 3.56 15.47 -16.25
N VAL A 79 2.87 14.50 -15.62
CA VAL A 79 3.51 13.52 -14.72
C VAL A 79 4.48 12.60 -15.47
N ARG A 80 4.15 12.17 -16.69
CA ARG A 80 5.07 11.34 -17.48
C ARG A 80 6.34 12.06 -17.93
N LYS A 81 6.34 13.40 -18.00
CA LYS A 81 7.48 14.19 -18.49
C LYS A 81 8.55 14.42 -17.41
N ILE A 82 8.21 14.17 -16.14
CA ILE A 82 9.07 14.43 -14.97
C ILE A 82 9.69 13.16 -14.37
N LEU A 83 9.31 11.98 -14.87
CA LEU A 83 9.89 10.67 -14.56
C LEU A 83 11.07 10.38 -15.47
#